data_AF-A0A1I0R9A4-F1
#
_entry.id   AF-A0A1I0R9A4-F1
#
_cell.length_a   1.000
_cell.length_b   1.000
_cell.length_c   1.000
_cell.angle_alpha   90.00
_cell.angle_beta   90.00
_cell.angle_gamma   90.00
#
_symmetry.space_group_name_H-M   'P 1'
#
loop_
_entity.id
_entity.type
_entity.pdbx_description
1 polymer ?
#
loop_
_entity_poly.entity_id
_entity_poly.type
_entity_poly.pdbx_seq_one_letter_code
_entity_poly.pdbx_strand_id
1 'polypeptide(L)'
;MNMKKRNTEVDFLKLYFIIMIMGVHSENLFGERVYFLNGAMAVEFFFLVSGYLMAKTALKRNPSINIGVATRNFIIHKYAIVFPYLMVSLIVCIALRVHFLDMKLIGFFNIVWEVLCMQMAGYSIFSITGITWYLSAMLIAMLILFPLLLWKRHIFINVIAPLIAILFTGWLYVISGNLGSAPGQWFGYYNKGLIRAIADISIGVMCFEVCQKLQMIKFTRTGKFLLTGIEIICYGISSVWMVFYIAGERDFIILLLLAIGVTITFSEQSSVRKLFSYPKLSYCADYSMALFFSHFTWSIILTQNYLAHSPKVRLLIYFGASIVTAGIVLFIVKITIRITKALAVITKKLLIKN
;
A
#
# COMPACT_ATOMS: atom_id res chain seq x y z
N MET A 1 25.29 -14.57 -10.50
CA MET A 1 24.35 -14.32 -9.38
C MET A 1 22.96 -14.07 -9.98
N ASN A 2 22.07 -15.07 -9.96
CA ASN A 2 20.78 -15.00 -10.66
C ASN A 2 19.91 -13.90 -10.02
N MET A 3 19.70 -12.78 -10.72
CA MET A 3 18.75 -11.76 -10.28
C MET A 3 17.39 -12.44 -10.13
N LYS A 4 16.91 -12.64 -8.89
CA LYS A 4 15.57 -13.17 -8.63
C LYS A 4 14.58 -12.31 -9.40
N LYS A 5 13.95 -12.90 -10.43
CA LYS A 5 13.05 -12.22 -11.36
C LYS A 5 11.92 -11.58 -10.53
N ARG A 6 11.89 -10.24 -10.52
CA ARG A 6 10.86 -9.44 -9.84
C ARG A 6 9.49 -9.77 -10.46
N ASN A 7 8.46 -9.90 -9.63
CA ASN A 7 7.09 -10.10 -10.12
C ASN A 7 6.52 -8.74 -10.56
N THR A 8 6.66 -8.45 -11.85
CA THR A 8 6.25 -7.20 -12.51
C THR A 8 4.73 -7.06 -12.65
N GLU A 9 3.97 -8.15 -12.53
CA GLU A 9 2.51 -8.12 -12.48
C GLU A 9 2.03 -7.43 -11.20
N VAL A 10 2.64 -7.75 -10.06
CA VAL A 10 2.35 -7.08 -8.79
C VAL A 10 2.69 -5.59 -8.85
N ASP A 11 3.76 -5.22 -9.56
CA ASP A 11 4.13 -3.81 -9.74
C ASP A 11 3.07 -3.05 -10.57
N PHE A 12 2.50 -3.68 -11.59
CA PHE A 12 1.37 -3.14 -12.34
C PHE A 12 0.10 -3.04 -11.48
N LEU A 13 -0.25 -4.11 -10.77
CA LEU A 13 -1.44 -4.14 -9.90
C LEU A 13 -1.38 -3.06 -8.82
N LYS A 14 -0.20 -2.75 -8.27
CA LYS A 14 -0.04 -1.61 -7.36
C LYS A 14 -0.46 -0.30 -8.01
N LEU A 15 0.00 -0.02 -9.24
CA LEU A 15 -0.42 1.18 -9.94
C LEU A 15 -1.93 1.19 -10.20
N TYR A 16 -2.47 0.06 -10.62
CA TYR A 16 -3.91 -0.12 -10.85
C TYR A 16 -4.75 0.18 -9.59
N PHE A 17 -4.39 -0.40 -8.46
CA PHE A 17 -5.10 -0.18 -7.19
C PHE A 17 -4.87 1.23 -6.62
N ILE A 18 -3.71 1.88 -6.86
CA ILE A 18 -3.54 3.30 -6.52
C ILE A 18 -4.53 4.19 -7.29
N ILE A 19 -4.83 3.88 -8.56
CA ILE A 19 -5.80 4.65 -9.34
C ILE A 19 -7.21 4.55 -8.71
N MET A 20 -7.58 3.40 -8.14
CA MET A 20 -8.85 3.24 -7.42
C MET A 20 -8.90 4.05 -6.12
N ILE A 21 -7.79 4.09 -5.38
CA ILE A 21 -7.65 4.93 -4.18
C ILE A 21 -7.79 6.42 -4.55
N MET A 22 -7.13 6.83 -5.63
CA MET A 22 -7.27 8.19 -6.15
C MET A 22 -8.72 8.48 -6.54
N GLY A 23 -9.38 7.50 -7.16
CA GLY A 23 -10.80 7.55 -7.48
C GLY A 23 -11.69 7.88 -6.29
N VAL A 24 -11.53 7.18 -5.15
CA VAL A 24 -12.37 7.45 -3.97
C VAL A 24 -12.11 8.83 -3.38
N HIS A 25 -10.87 9.32 -3.41
CA HIS A 25 -10.53 10.67 -2.95
C HIS A 25 -11.05 11.79 -3.87
N SER A 26 -11.60 11.46 -5.04
CA SER A 26 -12.40 12.42 -5.80
C SER A 26 -13.67 12.85 -5.07
N GLU A 27 -14.07 12.15 -3.99
CA GLU A 27 -15.18 12.57 -3.11
C GLU A 27 -14.99 14.00 -2.59
N ASN A 28 -13.74 14.42 -2.32
CA ASN A 28 -13.44 15.78 -1.90
C ASN A 28 -13.87 16.81 -2.93
N LEU A 29 -13.85 16.46 -4.23
CA LEU A 29 -14.27 17.35 -5.30
C LEU A 29 -15.79 17.59 -5.28
N PHE A 30 -16.56 16.56 -4.97
CA PHE A 30 -18.02 16.58 -5.12
C PHE A 30 -18.77 16.74 -3.79
N GLY A 31 -18.09 16.57 -2.65
CA GLY A 31 -18.71 16.51 -1.33
C GLY A 31 -19.34 15.15 -1.01
N GLU A 32 -19.39 14.25 -1.99
CA GLU A 32 -19.92 12.90 -1.88
C GLU A 32 -19.16 11.94 -2.80
N ARG A 33 -19.32 10.64 -2.58
CA ARG A 33 -18.75 9.61 -3.45
C ARG A 33 -19.59 9.47 -4.70
N VAL A 34 -19.09 10.01 -5.81
CA VAL A 34 -19.72 9.90 -7.14
C VAL A 34 -19.05 8.80 -7.98
N TYR A 35 -17.73 8.70 -7.90
CA TYR A 35 -16.94 7.71 -8.62
C TYR A 35 -16.14 6.88 -7.63
N PHE A 36 -15.87 5.61 -7.98
CA PHE A 36 -15.09 4.71 -7.12
C PHE A 36 -15.66 4.66 -5.70
N LEU A 37 -16.96 4.34 -5.61
CA LEU A 37 -17.77 4.41 -4.38
C LEU A 37 -17.14 3.67 -3.19
N ASN A 38 -16.29 2.68 -3.48
CA ASN A 38 -15.56 1.91 -2.51
C ASN A 38 -14.10 1.68 -2.92
N GLY A 39 -13.50 2.63 -3.65
CA GLY A 39 -12.10 2.57 -4.10
C GLY A 39 -11.08 2.45 -2.96
N ALA A 40 -11.45 2.81 -1.74
CA ALA A 40 -10.63 2.63 -0.54
C ALA A 40 -10.33 1.15 -0.22
N MET A 41 -11.16 0.21 -0.69
CA MET A 41 -10.92 -1.24 -0.57
C MET A 41 -9.68 -1.73 -1.34
N ALA A 42 -9.14 -0.89 -2.22
CA ALA A 42 -7.88 -1.17 -2.89
C ALA A 42 -6.70 -1.25 -1.90
N VAL A 43 -6.83 -0.69 -0.69
CA VAL A 43 -5.79 -0.73 0.36
C VAL A 43 -5.55 -2.15 0.87
N GLU A 44 -6.60 -2.97 0.95
CA GLU A 44 -6.58 -4.38 1.35
C GLU A 44 -5.59 -5.18 0.48
N PHE A 45 -5.53 -4.91 -0.82
CA PHE A 45 -4.53 -5.50 -1.72
C PHE A 45 -3.10 -5.22 -1.24
N PHE A 46 -2.81 -3.98 -0.82
CA PHE A 46 -1.48 -3.61 -0.35
C PHE A 46 -1.14 -4.27 0.99
N PHE A 47 -2.11 -4.44 1.90
CA PHE A 47 -1.90 -5.20 3.13
C PHE A 47 -1.65 -6.69 2.87
N LEU A 48 -2.41 -7.32 1.97
CA LEU A 48 -2.20 -8.72 1.56
C LEU A 48 -0.80 -8.93 0.96
N VAL A 49 -0.42 -8.08 0.00
CA VAL A 49 0.94 -8.08 -0.59
C VAL A 49 2.01 -7.89 0.47
N SER A 50 1.75 -7.01 1.44
CA SER A 50 2.65 -6.71 2.53
C SER A 50 2.87 -7.89 3.47
N GLY A 51 1.79 -8.62 3.83
CA GLY A 51 1.86 -9.87 4.58
C GLY A 51 2.59 -10.98 3.84
N TYR A 52 2.30 -11.15 2.55
CA TYR A 52 3.00 -12.13 1.71
C TYR A 52 4.52 -11.87 1.68
N LEU A 53 4.92 -10.62 1.42
CA LEU A 53 6.33 -10.24 1.33
C LEU A 53 7.03 -10.29 2.71
N MET A 54 6.29 -10.04 3.79
CA MET A 54 6.78 -10.22 5.16
C MET A 54 7.09 -11.69 5.43
N ALA A 55 6.17 -12.61 5.11
CA ALA A 55 6.37 -14.05 5.25
C ALA A 55 7.55 -14.58 4.41
N LYS A 56 7.61 -14.16 3.13
CA LYS A 56 8.73 -14.46 2.23
C LYS A 56 10.08 -13.94 2.74
N THR A 57 10.08 -12.83 3.46
CA THR A 57 11.30 -12.27 4.07
C THR A 57 11.69 -13.04 5.32
N ALA A 58 10.72 -13.40 6.17
CA ALA A 58 10.95 -14.24 7.34
C ALA A 58 11.55 -15.58 6.94
N LEU A 59 11.04 -16.24 5.88
CA LEU A 59 11.51 -17.55 5.42
C LEU A 59 13.03 -17.61 5.18
N LYS A 60 13.61 -16.53 4.68
CA LYS A 60 15.04 -16.44 4.34
C LYS A 60 15.97 -16.23 5.55
N ARG A 61 15.42 -15.99 6.74
CA ARG A 61 16.22 -15.68 7.94
C ARG A 61 16.54 -16.94 8.73
N ASN A 62 17.74 -16.95 9.31
CA ASN A 62 18.22 -18.03 10.18
C ASN A 62 17.32 -18.13 11.44
N PRO A 63 16.89 -19.33 11.84
CA PRO A 63 16.15 -19.55 13.10
C PRO A 63 16.84 -18.99 14.36
N SER A 64 18.18 -18.92 14.41
CA SER A 64 18.94 -18.41 15.57
C SER A 64 19.14 -16.89 15.58
N ILE A 65 18.51 -16.15 14.66
CA ILE A 65 18.68 -14.70 14.58
C ILE A 65 18.11 -13.99 15.82
N ASN A 66 18.78 -12.95 16.29
CA ASN A 66 18.22 -12.06 17.31
C ASN A 66 16.95 -11.38 16.74
N ILE A 67 15.77 -11.77 17.26
CA ILE A 67 14.46 -11.36 16.76
C ILE A 67 14.27 -9.84 16.85
N GLY A 68 14.71 -9.22 17.94
CA GLY A 68 14.59 -7.77 18.14
C GLY A 68 15.39 -6.99 17.10
N VAL A 69 16.66 -7.35 16.89
CA VAL A 69 17.52 -6.73 15.87
C VAL A 69 17.00 -7.01 14.46
N ALA A 70 16.54 -8.24 14.19
CA ALA A 70 15.95 -8.62 12.91
C ALA A 70 14.72 -7.78 12.57
N THR A 71 13.85 -7.57 13.56
CA THR A 71 12.61 -6.78 13.45
C THR A 71 12.91 -5.31 13.25
N ARG A 72 13.78 -4.72 14.08
CA ARG A 72 14.23 -3.33 13.91
C ARG A 72 14.77 -3.09 12.52
N ASN A 73 15.70 -3.92 12.05
CA ASN A 73 16.30 -3.77 10.74
C ASN A 73 15.28 -3.95 9.60
N PHE A 74 14.27 -4.82 9.79
CA PHE A 74 13.19 -5.00 8.82
C PHE A 74 12.30 -3.75 8.70
N ILE A 75 11.88 -3.18 9.82
CA ILE A 75 11.04 -1.97 9.85
C ILE A 75 11.81 -0.77 9.31
N ILE A 76 13.05 -0.56 9.76
CA ILE A 76 13.92 0.52 9.24
C ILE A 76 14.09 0.40 7.73
N HIS A 77 14.35 -0.81 7.22
CA HIS A 77 14.51 -1.02 5.79
C HIS A 77 13.24 -0.70 5.01
N LYS A 78 12.07 -1.12 5.49
CA LYS A 78 10.78 -0.81 4.85
C LYS A 78 10.50 0.69 4.83
N TYR A 79 10.70 1.36 5.96
CA TYR A 79 10.52 2.81 6.04
C TYR A 79 11.51 3.55 5.15
N ALA A 80 12.79 3.14 5.12
CA ALA A 80 13.83 3.75 4.29
C ALA A 80 13.57 3.65 2.77
N ILE A 81 12.86 2.61 2.30
CA ILE A 81 12.44 2.52 0.89
C ILE A 81 11.41 3.59 0.55
N VAL A 82 10.49 3.88 1.48
CA VAL A 82 9.35 4.78 1.28
C VAL A 82 9.72 6.24 1.57
N PHE A 83 10.66 6.44 2.50
CA PHE A 83 11.04 7.75 3.02
C PHE A 83 11.40 8.79 1.95
N PRO A 84 12.21 8.50 0.90
CA PRO A 84 12.51 9.48 -0.14
C PRO A 84 11.26 9.98 -0.87
N TYR A 85 10.31 9.07 -1.13
CA TYR A 85 9.05 9.41 -1.78
C TYR A 85 8.17 10.28 -0.87
N LEU A 86 8.06 9.92 0.41
CA LEU A 86 7.32 10.71 1.38
C LEU A 86 7.90 12.12 1.51
N MET A 87 9.22 12.26 1.67
CA MET A 87 9.86 13.57 1.87
C MET A 87 9.71 14.47 0.65
N VAL A 88 10.01 13.95 -0.54
CA VAL A 88 9.87 14.73 -1.78
C VAL A 88 8.41 15.11 -2.00
N SER A 89 7.47 14.20 -1.78
CA SER A 89 6.04 14.49 -1.93
C SER A 89 5.55 15.52 -0.93
N LEU A 90 6.01 15.46 0.33
CA LEU A 90 5.69 16.47 1.36
C LEU A 90 6.13 17.86 0.90
N ILE A 91 7.38 18.00 0.44
CA ILE A 91 7.91 19.29 -0.03
C ILE A 91 7.10 19.81 -1.21
N VAL A 92 6.84 18.97 -2.23
CA VAL A 92 6.07 19.35 -3.41
C VAL A 92 4.63 19.70 -3.03
N CYS A 93 3.97 18.92 -2.18
CA CYS A 93 2.61 19.17 -1.73
C CYS A 93 2.49 20.45 -0.90
N ILE A 94 3.46 20.73 -0.03
CA ILE A 94 3.51 22.00 0.72
C ILE A 94 3.63 23.17 -0.26
N ALA A 95 4.57 23.10 -1.22
CA ALA A 95 4.74 24.16 -2.22
C ALA A 95 3.45 24.41 -3.02
N LEU A 96 2.76 23.34 -3.46
CA LEU A 96 1.49 23.45 -4.15
C LEU A 96 0.40 24.07 -3.27
N ARG A 97 0.25 23.63 -2.01
CA ARG A 97 -0.77 24.16 -1.09
C ARG A 97 -0.49 25.61 -0.68
N VAL A 98 0.78 26.01 -0.54
CA VAL A 98 1.14 27.42 -0.30
C VAL A 98 0.79 28.26 -1.52
N HIS A 99 1.14 27.80 -2.73
CA HIS A 99 0.89 28.56 -3.95
C HIS A 99 -0.60 28.70 -4.28
N PHE A 100 -1.38 27.63 -4.12
CA PHE A 100 -2.78 27.62 -4.51
C PHE A 100 -3.75 27.99 -3.37
N LEU A 101 -3.46 27.66 -2.11
CA LEU A 101 -4.44 27.77 -1.01
C LEU A 101 -4.05 28.78 0.06
N ASP A 102 -2.98 29.56 -0.16
CA ASP A 102 -2.41 30.47 0.84
C ASP A 102 -2.24 29.81 2.22
N MET A 103 -1.88 28.52 2.20
CA MET A 103 -1.86 27.67 3.40
C MET A 103 -0.90 28.24 4.43
N LYS A 104 -1.45 28.70 5.56
CA LYS A 104 -0.66 29.08 6.74
C LYS A 104 -0.04 27.82 7.33
N LEU A 105 1.26 27.85 7.64
CA LEU A 105 2.01 26.73 8.24
C LEU A 105 1.67 26.50 9.73
N ILE A 106 0.46 26.85 10.16
CA ILE A 106 -0.03 26.60 11.51
C ILE A 106 -0.14 25.08 11.68
N GLY A 107 0.54 24.52 12.66
CA GLY A 107 0.62 23.07 12.85
C GLY A 107 1.79 22.38 12.16
N PHE A 108 2.80 23.14 11.68
CA PHE A 108 4.05 22.59 11.14
C PHE A 108 4.68 21.52 12.03
N PHE A 109 4.64 21.71 13.36
CA PHE A 109 5.15 20.72 14.32
C PHE A 109 4.44 19.37 14.21
N ASN A 110 3.15 19.33 13.87
CA ASN A 110 2.40 18.08 13.72
C ASN A 110 2.70 17.33 12.42
N ILE A 111 3.44 17.93 11.48
CA ILE A 111 3.97 17.23 10.29
C ILE A 111 4.94 16.13 10.74
N VAL A 112 5.64 16.32 11.87
CA VAL A 112 6.55 15.29 12.41
C VAL A 112 5.86 13.95 12.60
N TRP A 113 4.58 13.95 12.99
CA TRP A 113 3.79 12.74 13.20
C TRP A 113 3.37 12.08 11.89
N GLU A 114 3.23 12.84 10.79
CA GLU A 114 3.05 12.31 9.44
C GLU A 114 4.35 11.68 8.92
N VAL A 115 5.48 12.37 9.11
CA VAL A 115 6.81 11.86 8.75
C VAL A 115 7.07 10.54 9.47
N LEU A 116 6.93 10.52 10.80
CA LEU A 116 7.13 9.33 11.63
C LEU A 116 6.05 8.25 11.45
N CYS A 117 5.01 8.50 10.65
CA CYS A 117 3.91 7.57 10.40
C CYS A 117 3.19 7.13 11.69
N MET A 118 2.82 8.08 12.55
CA MET A 118 2.23 7.82 13.88
C MET A 118 0.70 7.96 13.93
N GLN A 119 0.05 8.31 12.83
CA GLN A 119 -1.39 8.57 12.77
C GLN A 119 -2.24 7.42 13.34
N MET A 120 -1.94 6.16 12.98
CA MET A 120 -2.73 5.01 13.40
C MET A 120 -2.47 4.59 14.86
N ALA A 121 -1.39 5.10 15.46
CA ALA A 121 -1.14 5.00 16.90
C ALA A 121 -1.96 6.02 17.72
N GLY A 122 -2.72 6.91 17.07
CA GLY A 122 -3.59 7.90 17.74
C GLY A 122 -3.04 9.33 17.77
N TYR A 123 -1.87 9.58 17.17
CA TYR A 123 -1.29 10.92 17.12
C TYR A 123 -2.04 11.79 16.10
N SER A 124 -2.39 13.00 16.51
CA SER A 124 -2.97 14.00 15.59
C SER A 124 -1.91 14.46 14.59
N ILE A 125 -2.22 14.35 13.30
CA ILE A 125 -1.30 14.74 12.23
C ILE A 125 -1.84 15.96 11.49
N PHE A 126 -0.92 16.81 11.02
CA PHE A 126 -1.26 17.79 10.00
C PHE A 126 -1.07 17.15 8.62
N SER A 127 -2.15 16.57 8.07
CA SER A 127 -2.07 15.69 6.89
C SER A 127 -1.87 16.47 5.58
N ILE A 128 -0.62 16.53 5.14
CA ILE A 128 -0.22 17.10 3.85
C ILE A 128 -0.38 16.09 2.73
N THR A 129 -0.04 14.82 2.96
CA THR A 129 -0.20 13.78 1.92
C THR A 129 -1.57 13.13 1.95
N GLY A 130 -2.33 13.26 3.05
CA GLY A 130 -3.72 12.78 3.17
C GLY A 130 -3.91 11.29 3.42
N ILE A 131 -2.89 10.49 3.16
CA ILE A 131 -3.02 9.04 2.92
C ILE A 131 -1.96 8.20 3.66
N THR A 132 -1.13 8.84 4.48
CA THR A 132 -0.08 8.22 5.29
C THR A 132 -0.60 7.25 6.37
N TRP A 133 -1.90 7.29 6.67
CA TRP A 133 -2.55 6.34 7.59
C TRP A 133 -2.27 4.89 7.22
N TYR A 134 -2.29 4.52 5.93
CA TYR A 134 -2.00 3.15 5.49
C TYR A 134 -0.58 2.73 5.86
N LEU A 135 0.40 3.60 5.59
CA LEU A 135 1.80 3.33 5.90
C LEU A 135 2.01 3.21 7.40
N SER A 136 1.36 4.08 8.18
CA SER A 136 1.31 4.02 9.64
C SER A 136 0.77 2.67 10.12
N ALA A 137 -0.42 2.26 9.65
CA ALA A 137 -1.03 0.98 10.03
C ALA A 137 -0.14 -0.21 9.66
N MET A 138 0.40 -0.22 8.43
CA MET A 138 1.25 -1.29 7.92
C MET A 138 2.52 -1.46 8.77
N LEU A 139 3.22 -0.36 9.08
CA LEU A 139 4.46 -0.42 9.84
C LEU A 139 4.24 -0.86 11.29
N ILE A 140 3.20 -0.33 11.96
CA ILE A 140 2.85 -0.72 13.33
C ILE A 140 2.42 -2.20 13.36
N ALA A 141 1.54 -2.63 12.45
CA ALA A 141 1.11 -4.01 12.35
C ALA A 141 2.31 -4.96 12.12
N MET A 142 3.25 -4.60 11.25
CA MET A 142 4.46 -5.39 11.03
C MET A 142 5.39 -5.43 12.23
N LEU A 143 5.47 -4.34 13.01
CA LEU A 143 6.26 -4.30 14.24
C LEU A 143 5.74 -5.32 15.27
N ILE A 144 4.43 -5.59 15.26
CA ILE A 144 3.78 -6.61 16.10
C ILE A 144 3.94 -8.01 15.47
N LEU A 145 3.57 -8.18 14.19
CA LEU A 145 3.43 -9.50 13.57
C LEU A 145 4.76 -10.13 13.17
N PHE A 146 5.74 -9.34 12.73
CA PHE A 146 7.02 -9.87 12.26
C PHE A 146 7.84 -10.59 13.34
N PRO A 147 8.00 -10.08 14.58
CA PRO A 147 8.72 -10.81 15.61
C PRO A 147 8.00 -12.11 16.02
N LEU A 148 6.66 -12.10 16.07
CA LEU A 148 5.86 -13.32 16.34
C LEU A 148 6.07 -14.39 15.27
N LEU A 149 6.08 -13.96 14.00
CA LEU A 149 6.37 -14.82 12.86
C LEU A 149 7.80 -15.39 12.89
N LEU A 150 8.78 -14.63 13.39
CA LEU A 150 10.16 -15.13 13.54
C LEU A 150 10.31 -16.07 14.73
N TRP A 151 9.58 -15.84 15.82
CA TRP A 151 9.66 -16.63 17.05
C TRP A 151 9.21 -18.08 16.85
N LYS A 152 8.00 -18.28 16.33
CA LYS A 152 7.42 -19.62 16.09
C LYS A 152 6.70 -19.68 14.75
N ARG A 153 7.47 -19.63 13.66
CA ARG A 153 6.95 -19.55 12.28
C ARG A 153 5.82 -20.53 11.96
N HIS A 154 6.01 -21.82 12.27
CA HIS A 154 5.01 -22.85 11.97
C HIS A 154 3.69 -22.63 12.72
N ILE A 155 3.77 -22.29 14.01
CA ILE A 155 2.59 -21.98 14.83
C ILE A 155 1.95 -20.68 14.34
N PHE A 156 2.75 -19.67 14.00
CA PHE A 156 2.23 -18.40 13.55
C PHE A 156 1.45 -18.54 12.24
N ILE A 157 2.02 -19.20 11.22
CA ILE A 157 1.41 -19.35 9.90
C ILE A 157 0.14 -20.21 9.97
N ASN A 158 0.17 -21.32 10.71
CA ASN A 158 -0.93 -22.29 10.70
C ASN A 158 -2.01 -22.04 11.76
N VAL A 159 -1.73 -21.25 12.80
CA VAL A 159 -2.66 -21.03 13.92
C VAL A 159 -2.88 -19.55 14.19
N ILE A 160 -1.82 -18.78 14.49
CA ILE A 160 -1.97 -17.40 14.96
C ILE A 160 -2.51 -16.48 13.87
N ALA A 161 -1.95 -16.52 12.65
CA ALA A 161 -2.39 -15.67 11.55
C ALA A 161 -3.84 -15.95 11.12
N PRO A 162 -4.29 -17.22 10.94
CA PRO A 162 -5.70 -17.52 10.72
C PRO A 162 -6.61 -17.03 11.84
N LEU A 163 -6.20 -17.22 13.10
CA LEU A 163 -6.98 -16.77 14.25
C LEU A 163 -7.12 -15.24 14.28
N ILE A 164 -6.02 -14.50 14.07
CA ILE A 164 -6.03 -13.03 13.96
C ILE A 164 -6.95 -12.59 12.81
N ALA A 165 -6.82 -13.22 11.64
CA ALA A 165 -7.62 -12.89 10.48
C ALA A 165 -9.12 -13.04 10.78
N ILE A 166 -9.54 -14.20 11.30
CA ILE A 166 -10.95 -14.48 11.61
C ILE A 166 -11.48 -13.54 12.69
N LEU A 167 -10.78 -13.42 13.82
CA LEU A 167 -11.27 -12.62 14.94
C LEU A 167 -11.35 -11.13 14.60
N PHE A 168 -10.34 -10.59 13.93
CA PHE A 168 -10.32 -9.15 13.64
C PHE A 168 -11.21 -8.78 12.46
N THR A 169 -11.30 -9.61 11.41
CA THR A 169 -12.29 -9.36 10.34
C THR A 169 -13.72 -9.54 10.85
N GLY A 170 -14.01 -10.57 11.66
CA GLY A 170 -15.31 -10.76 12.28
C GLY A 170 -15.69 -9.62 13.23
N TRP A 171 -14.73 -9.12 14.01
CA TRP A 171 -14.96 -7.95 14.86
C TRP A 171 -15.23 -6.68 14.05
N LEU A 172 -14.45 -6.44 12.97
CA LEU A 172 -14.67 -5.31 12.06
C LEU A 172 -16.04 -5.38 11.37
N TYR A 173 -16.49 -6.59 11.02
CA TYR A 173 -17.80 -6.85 10.45
C TYR A 173 -18.89 -6.36 11.40
N VAL A 174 -18.83 -6.76 12.68
CA VAL A 174 -19.83 -6.39 13.68
C VAL A 174 -19.78 -4.89 14.02
N ILE A 175 -18.60 -4.33 14.24
CA ILE A 175 -18.49 -2.96 14.79
C ILE A 175 -18.65 -1.86 13.73
N SER A 176 -18.30 -2.16 12.47
CA SER A 176 -18.27 -1.14 11.41
C SER A 176 -19.03 -1.53 10.15
N GLY A 177 -19.39 -2.80 9.97
CA GLY A 177 -20.15 -3.27 8.82
C GLY A 177 -19.47 -3.10 7.45
N ASN A 178 -18.20 -2.65 7.41
CA ASN A 178 -17.45 -2.42 6.19
C ASN A 178 -15.95 -2.32 6.45
N LEU A 179 -15.14 -2.53 5.41
CA LEU A 179 -13.70 -2.27 5.48
C LEU A 179 -13.36 -0.92 4.83
N GLY A 180 -14.01 -0.56 3.72
CA GLY A 180 -13.63 0.57 2.86
C GLY A 180 -13.96 1.99 3.35
N SER A 181 -14.39 2.20 4.60
CA SER A 181 -14.67 3.54 5.14
C SER A 181 -13.99 3.83 6.47
N ALA A 182 -13.79 5.12 6.75
CA ALA A 182 -13.33 5.69 8.01
C ALA A 182 -12.11 4.96 8.66
N PRO A 183 -10.97 4.83 7.98
CA PRO A 183 -9.79 4.16 8.55
C PRO A 183 -9.26 4.84 9.84
N GLY A 184 -9.49 6.14 10.00
CA GLY A 184 -9.16 6.90 11.22
C GLY A 184 -10.22 6.85 12.32
N GLN A 185 -11.26 6.01 12.20
CA GLN A 185 -12.24 5.85 13.26
C GLN A 185 -11.57 5.25 14.51
N TRP A 186 -11.68 5.95 15.63
CA TRP A 186 -11.12 5.54 16.90
C TRP A 186 -12.05 4.56 17.63
N PHE A 187 -11.53 3.40 18.03
CA PHE A 187 -12.26 2.36 18.76
C PHE A 187 -11.90 2.31 20.26
N GLY A 188 -11.48 3.43 20.84
CA GLY A 188 -11.12 3.55 22.26
C GLY A 188 -9.62 3.41 22.53
N TYR A 189 -8.97 2.42 21.92
CA TYR A 189 -7.54 2.14 22.12
C TYR A 189 -6.69 2.25 20.85
N TYR A 190 -7.33 2.14 19.68
CA TYR A 190 -6.66 2.11 18.38
C TYR A 190 -7.62 2.54 17.27
N ASN A 191 -7.05 2.90 16.12
CA ASN A 191 -7.80 3.22 14.92
C ASN A 191 -8.26 1.97 14.17
N LYS A 192 -9.42 2.04 13.50
CA LYS A 192 -9.94 1.00 12.59
C LYS A 192 -8.89 0.51 11.61
N GLY A 193 -8.12 1.43 11.02
CA GLY A 193 -7.06 1.13 10.06
C GLY A 193 -5.96 0.22 10.60
N LEU A 194 -5.63 0.30 11.90
CA LEU A 194 -4.63 -0.58 12.53
C LEU A 194 -5.13 -2.02 12.62
N ILE A 195 -6.38 -2.23 13.03
CA ILE A 195 -6.98 -3.56 13.12
C ILE A 195 -7.14 -4.19 11.73
N ARG A 196 -7.56 -3.38 10.74
CA ARG A 196 -7.56 -3.79 9.33
C ARG A 196 -6.19 -4.28 8.88
N ALA A 197 -5.14 -3.48 9.13
CA ALA A 197 -3.78 -3.86 8.77
C ALA A 197 -3.32 -5.17 9.42
N ILE A 198 -3.60 -5.36 10.72
CA ILE A 198 -3.20 -6.59 11.44
C ILE A 198 -3.93 -7.82 10.87
N ALA A 199 -5.22 -7.68 10.57
CA ALA A 199 -6.02 -8.75 9.97
C ALA A 199 -5.53 -9.09 8.55
N ASP A 200 -5.44 -8.10 7.68
CA ASP A 200 -5.15 -8.30 6.26
C ASP A 200 -3.70 -8.73 6.01
N ILE A 201 -2.74 -8.23 6.80
CA ILE A 201 -1.35 -8.70 6.76
C ILE A 201 -1.28 -10.16 7.21
N SER A 202 -2.08 -10.57 8.20
CA SER A 202 -2.18 -11.98 8.60
C SER A 202 -2.75 -12.86 7.48
N ILE A 203 -3.78 -12.39 6.77
CA ILE A 203 -4.30 -13.08 5.56
C ILE A 203 -3.21 -13.14 4.47
N GLY A 204 -2.42 -12.07 4.30
CA GLY A 204 -1.28 -12.06 3.38
C GLY A 204 -0.22 -13.11 3.73
N VAL A 205 0.01 -13.39 5.02
CA VAL A 205 0.87 -14.49 5.47
C VAL A 205 0.29 -15.85 5.09
N MET A 206 -1.03 -16.03 5.19
CA MET A 206 -1.70 -17.25 4.73
C MET A 206 -1.60 -17.41 3.20
N CYS A 207 -1.75 -16.33 2.44
CA CYS A 207 -1.56 -16.31 0.99
C CYS A 207 -0.17 -16.82 0.61
N PHE A 208 0.86 -16.47 1.39
CA PHE A 208 2.22 -16.97 1.19
C PHE A 208 2.31 -18.49 1.35
N GLU A 209 1.71 -19.05 2.40
CA GLU A 209 1.72 -20.49 2.64
C GLU A 209 1.00 -21.27 1.52
N VAL A 210 -0.18 -20.81 1.11
CA VAL A 210 -0.94 -21.43 0.01
C VAL A 210 -0.18 -21.30 -1.31
N CYS A 211 0.43 -20.14 -1.57
CA CYS A 211 1.27 -19.91 -2.74
C CYS A 211 2.44 -20.91 -2.83
N GLN A 212 3.12 -21.21 -1.71
CA GLN A 212 4.19 -22.22 -1.70
C GLN A 212 3.67 -23.60 -2.12
N LYS A 213 2.48 -23.98 -1.64
CA LYS A 213 1.83 -25.25 -2.02
C LYS A 213 1.46 -25.27 -3.51
N LEU A 214 0.88 -24.19 -4.03
CA LEU A 214 0.56 -24.07 -5.45
C LEU A 214 1.80 -24.16 -6.35
N GLN A 215 2.93 -23.61 -5.91
CA GLN A 215 4.19 -23.66 -6.67
C GLN A 215 4.76 -25.07 -6.81
N MET A 216 4.43 -26.00 -5.90
CA MET A 216 4.83 -27.40 -5.98
C MET A 216 4.00 -28.22 -6.98
N ILE A 217 2.83 -27.71 -7.39
CA ILE A 217 1.92 -28.41 -8.30
C ILE A 217 2.34 -28.18 -9.75
N LYS A 218 2.51 -29.26 -10.52
CA LYS A 218 2.73 -29.19 -11.97
C LYS A 218 1.40 -29.08 -12.70
N PHE A 219 0.88 -27.86 -12.84
CA PHE A 219 -0.38 -27.63 -13.55
C PHE A 219 -0.30 -27.97 -15.06
N THR A 220 -1.35 -28.62 -15.56
CA THR A 220 -1.59 -28.79 -17.00
C THR A 220 -1.88 -27.45 -17.68
N ARG A 221 -1.88 -27.39 -19.02
CA ARG A 221 -2.24 -26.18 -19.77
C ARG A 221 -3.64 -25.68 -19.39
N THR A 222 -4.60 -26.60 -19.25
CA THR A 222 -5.96 -26.29 -18.79
C THR A 222 -5.96 -25.76 -17.36
N GLY A 223 -5.20 -26.37 -16.45
CA GLY A 223 -5.07 -25.89 -15.07
C GLY A 223 -4.54 -24.45 -14.98
N LYS A 224 -3.52 -24.12 -15.77
CA LYS A 224 -2.99 -22.74 -15.85
C LYS A 224 -3.99 -21.77 -16.45
N PHE A 225 -4.77 -22.20 -17.44
CA PHE A 225 -5.85 -21.40 -18.02
C PHE A 225 -6.96 -21.12 -17.01
N LEU A 226 -7.38 -22.12 -16.24
CA LEU A 226 -8.37 -21.95 -15.17
C LEU A 226 -7.87 -21.00 -14.08
N LEU A 227 -6.62 -21.15 -13.63
CA LEU A 227 -6.01 -20.21 -12.66
C LEU A 227 -5.98 -18.77 -13.19
N THR A 228 -5.71 -18.60 -14.48
CA THR A 228 -5.76 -17.29 -15.15
C THR A 228 -7.18 -16.72 -15.13
N GLY A 229 -8.18 -17.54 -15.44
CA GLY A 229 -9.59 -17.15 -15.35
C GLY A 229 -9.98 -16.73 -13.94
N ILE A 230 -9.62 -17.51 -12.93
CA ILE A 230 -9.89 -17.20 -11.52
C ILE A 230 -9.23 -15.89 -11.11
N GLU A 231 -7.97 -15.68 -11.46
CA GLU A 231 -7.24 -14.43 -11.16
C GLU A 231 -7.93 -13.20 -11.76
N ILE A 232 -8.31 -13.27 -13.05
CA ILE A 232 -9.03 -12.19 -13.74
C ILE A 232 -10.40 -11.94 -13.10
N ILE A 233 -11.13 -13.00 -12.75
CA ILE A 233 -12.44 -12.89 -12.09
C ILE A 233 -12.30 -12.25 -10.71
N CYS A 234 -11.34 -12.70 -9.89
CA CYS A 234 -11.09 -12.17 -8.56
C CYS A 234 -10.80 -10.67 -8.60
N TYR A 235 -9.87 -10.23 -9.45
CA TYR A 235 -9.56 -8.81 -9.58
C TYR A 235 -10.69 -8.05 -10.27
N GLY A 236 -11.31 -8.60 -11.30
CA GLY A 236 -12.42 -7.97 -12.04
C GLY A 236 -13.63 -7.70 -11.13
N ILE A 237 -14.10 -8.69 -10.38
CA ILE A 237 -15.21 -8.53 -9.43
C ILE A 237 -14.83 -7.52 -8.35
N SER A 238 -13.62 -7.61 -7.77
CA SER A 238 -13.16 -6.65 -6.77
C SER A 238 -13.16 -5.23 -7.30
N SER A 239 -12.76 -5.05 -8.56
CA SER A 239 -12.71 -3.76 -9.25
C SER A 239 -14.11 -3.19 -9.51
N VAL A 240 -15.02 -4.02 -10.01
CA VAL A 240 -16.43 -3.65 -10.19
C VAL A 240 -17.05 -3.24 -8.85
N TRP A 241 -16.76 -3.99 -7.78
CA TRP A 241 -17.20 -3.64 -6.43
C TRP A 241 -16.71 -2.26 -6.01
N MET A 242 -15.41 -2.01 -6.13
CA MET A 242 -14.78 -0.74 -5.78
C MET A 242 -15.33 0.44 -6.58
N VAL A 243 -15.73 0.23 -7.84
CA VAL A 243 -16.24 1.28 -8.72
C VAL A 243 -17.71 1.60 -8.44
N PHE A 244 -18.56 0.58 -8.34
CA PHE A 244 -20.01 0.73 -8.45
C PHE A 244 -20.78 0.51 -7.15
N TYR A 245 -20.15 0.01 -6.09
CA TYR A 245 -20.84 -0.32 -4.84
C TYR A 245 -20.25 0.47 -3.68
N ILE A 246 -21.11 0.90 -2.75
CA ILE A 246 -20.71 1.59 -1.53
C ILE A 246 -20.12 0.56 -0.54
N ALA A 247 -19.23 1.01 0.34
CA ALA A 247 -18.65 0.21 1.40
C ALA A 247 -19.74 -0.48 2.24
N GLY A 248 -19.58 -1.77 2.52
CA GLY A 248 -20.57 -2.55 3.26
C GLY A 248 -20.09 -3.96 3.59
N GLU A 249 -20.99 -4.81 4.08
CA GLU A 249 -20.67 -6.14 4.62
C GLU A 249 -20.06 -7.09 3.57
N ARG A 250 -20.32 -6.84 2.29
CA ARG A 250 -19.73 -7.62 1.20
C ARG A 250 -18.26 -7.29 0.97
N ASP A 251 -17.73 -6.22 1.57
CA ASP A 251 -16.29 -5.90 1.54
C ASP A 251 -15.43 -7.05 2.04
N PHE A 252 -15.93 -7.82 3.02
CA PHE A 252 -15.23 -8.98 3.57
C PHE A 252 -15.15 -10.14 2.55
N ILE A 253 -16.15 -10.29 1.69
CA ILE A 253 -16.11 -11.23 0.56
C ILE A 253 -15.10 -10.75 -0.48
N ILE A 254 -15.07 -9.45 -0.77
CA ILE A 254 -14.10 -8.86 -1.69
C ILE A 254 -12.67 -9.03 -1.18
N LEU A 255 -12.43 -8.89 0.13
CA LEU A 255 -11.13 -9.20 0.74
C LEU A 255 -10.70 -10.65 0.47
N LEU A 256 -11.61 -11.62 0.56
CA LEU A 256 -11.32 -13.01 0.20
C LEU A 256 -10.97 -13.17 -1.28
N LEU A 257 -11.71 -12.50 -2.18
CA LEU A 257 -11.40 -12.52 -3.61
C LEU A 257 -10.02 -11.91 -3.90
N LEU A 258 -9.68 -10.78 -3.26
CA LEU A 258 -8.35 -10.18 -3.35
C LEU A 258 -7.27 -11.13 -2.84
N ALA A 259 -7.50 -11.83 -1.73
CA ALA A 259 -6.55 -12.81 -1.18
C ALA A 259 -6.31 -13.99 -2.14
N ILE A 260 -7.36 -14.49 -2.79
CA ILE A 260 -7.25 -15.54 -3.82
C ILE A 260 -6.45 -15.01 -5.02
N GLY A 261 -6.80 -13.82 -5.54
CA GLY A 261 -6.07 -13.19 -6.64
C GLY A 261 -4.58 -13.02 -6.33
N VAL A 262 -4.26 -12.43 -5.17
CA VAL A 262 -2.88 -12.24 -4.69
C VAL A 262 -2.13 -13.57 -4.59
N THR A 263 -2.78 -14.62 -4.09
CA THR A 263 -2.18 -15.95 -4.00
C THR A 263 -1.83 -16.51 -5.39
N ILE A 264 -2.72 -16.38 -6.37
CA ILE A 264 -2.48 -16.84 -7.74
C ILE A 264 -1.37 -16.02 -8.40
N THR A 265 -1.42 -14.69 -8.31
CA THR A 265 -0.39 -13.80 -8.87
C THR A 265 1.00 -14.14 -8.34
N PHE A 266 1.13 -14.38 -7.04
CA PHE A 266 2.41 -14.75 -6.44
C PHE A 266 2.83 -16.20 -6.68
N SER A 267 1.89 -17.10 -6.97
CA SER A 267 2.21 -18.48 -7.34
C SER A 267 2.98 -18.57 -8.66
N GLU A 268 2.87 -17.54 -9.51
CA GLU A 268 3.44 -17.50 -10.87
C GLU A 268 2.97 -18.64 -11.79
N GLN A 269 1.85 -19.29 -11.46
CA GLN A 269 1.27 -20.39 -12.24
C GLN A 269 0.28 -19.93 -13.31
N SER A 270 -0.27 -18.71 -13.20
CA SER A 270 -1.17 -18.14 -14.20
C SER A 270 -0.44 -17.75 -15.49
N SER A 271 -1.20 -17.67 -16.58
CA SER A 271 -0.68 -17.26 -17.89
C SER A 271 -0.61 -15.74 -18.04
N VAL A 272 -1.30 -14.99 -17.18
CA VAL A 272 -1.34 -13.51 -17.15
C VAL A 272 0.06 -12.92 -17.04
N ARG A 273 0.94 -13.57 -16.26
CA ARG A 273 2.36 -13.24 -16.14
C ARG A 273 3.06 -12.97 -17.48
N LYS A 274 2.72 -13.70 -18.55
CA LYS A 274 3.37 -13.52 -19.86
C LYS A 274 3.16 -12.11 -20.39
N LEU A 275 1.97 -11.54 -20.18
CA LEU A 275 1.61 -10.18 -20.57
C LEU A 275 2.40 -9.14 -19.75
N PHE A 276 2.68 -9.43 -18.49
CA PHE A 276 3.40 -8.53 -17.58
C PHE A 276 4.90 -8.80 -17.51
N SER A 277 5.47 -9.59 -18.41
CA SER A 277 6.89 -9.99 -18.35
C SER A 277 7.89 -8.90 -18.79
N TYR A 278 7.41 -7.69 -19.10
CA TYR A 278 8.21 -6.59 -19.62
C TYR A 278 8.99 -5.85 -18.51
N PRO A 279 10.33 -5.73 -18.60
CA PRO A 279 11.16 -5.14 -17.55
C PRO A 279 10.79 -3.70 -17.14
N LYS A 280 10.28 -2.88 -18.09
CA LYS A 280 9.88 -1.49 -17.79
C LYS A 280 8.65 -1.42 -16.87
N LEU A 281 7.86 -2.48 -16.71
CA LEU A 281 6.74 -2.52 -15.77
C LEU A 281 7.18 -2.45 -14.30
N SER A 282 8.46 -2.73 -14.01
CA SER A 282 9.02 -2.47 -12.67
C SER A 282 8.95 -0.98 -12.27
N TYR A 283 8.85 -0.07 -13.25
CA TYR A 283 8.62 1.36 -13.03
C TYR A 283 7.23 1.65 -12.44
N CYS A 284 6.24 0.80 -12.70
CA CYS A 284 4.87 0.99 -12.19
C CYS A 284 4.85 1.04 -10.65
N ALA A 285 5.68 0.25 -9.98
CA ALA A 285 5.75 0.28 -8.53
C ALA A 285 6.33 1.60 -7.99
N ASP A 286 7.45 2.08 -8.54
CA ASP A 286 8.06 3.34 -8.13
C ASP A 286 7.10 4.52 -8.40
N TYR A 287 6.45 4.50 -9.56
CA TYR A 287 5.47 5.51 -9.93
C TYR A 287 4.20 5.45 -9.08
N SER A 288 3.70 4.24 -8.76
CA SER A 288 2.57 4.07 -7.83
C SER A 288 2.86 4.67 -6.46
N MET A 289 4.11 4.57 -5.98
CA MET A 289 4.51 5.18 -4.70
C MET A 289 4.49 6.71 -4.77
N ALA A 290 5.03 7.29 -5.85
CA ALA A 290 4.98 8.74 -6.05
C ALA A 290 3.54 9.26 -6.18
N LEU A 291 2.69 8.54 -6.91
CA LEU A 291 1.27 8.87 -7.07
C LEU A 291 0.51 8.76 -5.74
N PHE A 292 0.76 7.68 -4.99
CA PHE A 292 0.20 7.47 -3.65
C PHE A 292 0.43 8.71 -2.76
N PHE A 293 1.65 9.22 -2.62
CA PHE A 293 1.90 10.37 -1.73
C PHE A 293 1.49 11.75 -2.24
N SER A 294 1.21 11.91 -3.53
CA SER A 294 1.00 13.24 -4.12
C SER A 294 -0.43 13.55 -4.56
N HIS A 295 -1.24 12.53 -4.88
CA HIS A 295 -2.57 12.75 -5.48
C HIS A 295 -3.53 13.53 -4.56
N PHE A 296 -3.54 13.27 -3.25
CA PHE A 296 -4.54 13.84 -2.34
C PHE A 296 -4.53 15.38 -2.32
N THR A 297 -3.35 16.00 -2.43
CA THR A 297 -3.23 17.47 -2.44
C THR A 297 -4.03 18.11 -3.57
N TRP A 298 -4.11 17.50 -4.74
CA TRP A 298 -4.93 18.01 -5.84
C TRP A 298 -6.42 17.91 -5.56
N SER A 299 -6.85 16.88 -4.83
CA SER A 299 -8.26 16.78 -4.42
C SER A 299 -8.65 17.98 -3.54
N ILE A 300 -7.77 18.42 -2.63
CA ILE A 300 -8.02 19.59 -1.76
C ILE A 300 -7.97 20.90 -2.56
N ILE A 301 -6.95 21.09 -3.41
CA ILE A 301 -6.78 22.32 -4.20
C ILE A 301 -8.00 22.57 -5.10
N LEU A 302 -8.48 21.52 -5.78
CA LEU A 302 -9.58 21.63 -6.72
C LEU A 302 -10.95 21.78 -6.04
N THR A 303 -11.06 21.46 -4.76
CA THR A 303 -12.26 21.72 -3.96
C THR A 303 -12.40 23.19 -3.61
N GLN A 304 -11.29 23.91 -3.38
CA GLN A 304 -11.35 25.31 -2.92
C GLN A 304 -11.33 26.32 -4.08
N ASN A 305 -10.54 26.06 -5.14
CA ASN A 305 -10.25 27.08 -6.15
C ASN A 305 -10.95 26.90 -7.50
N TYR A 306 -11.58 25.75 -7.74
CA TYR A 306 -12.07 25.36 -9.08
C TYR A 306 -13.55 24.97 -9.09
N LEU A 307 -14.33 25.50 -8.13
CA LEU A 307 -15.77 25.22 -8.00
C LEU A 307 -16.60 25.64 -9.23
N ALA A 308 -16.13 26.63 -10.00
CA ALA A 308 -16.81 27.13 -11.19
C ALA A 308 -16.77 26.18 -12.40
N HIS A 309 -15.88 25.17 -12.40
CA HIS A 309 -15.79 24.21 -13.49
C HIS A 309 -16.75 23.03 -13.31
N SER A 310 -17.17 22.44 -14.43
CA SER A 310 -18.04 21.26 -14.40
C SER A 310 -17.38 20.07 -13.68
N PRO A 311 -18.16 19.18 -13.05
CA PRO A 311 -17.64 18.00 -12.34
C PRO A 311 -16.68 17.14 -13.16
N LYS A 312 -16.97 16.95 -14.45
CA LYS A 312 -16.13 16.17 -15.37
C LYS A 312 -14.78 16.84 -15.62
N VAL A 313 -14.77 18.16 -15.80
CA VAL A 313 -13.53 18.93 -16.00
C VAL A 313 -12.66 18.88 -14.73
N ARG A 314 -13.26 19.04 -13.54
CA ARG A 314 -12.53 18.95 -12.27
C ARG A 314 -11.91 17.57 -12.07
N LEU A 315 -12.63 16.50 -12.42
CA LEU A 315 -12.10 15.13 -12.37
C LEU A 315 -10.92 14.92 -13.35
N LEU A 316 -11.03 15.43 -14.58
CA LEU A 316 -9.95 15.36 -15.57
C LEU A 316 -8.70 16.10 -15.11
N ILE A 317 -8.87 17.32 -14.58
CA ILE A 317 -7.75 18.10 -14.01
C ILE A 317 -7.15 17.36 -12.81
N TYR A 318 -7.98 16.80 -11.92
CA TYR A 318 -7.51 16.04 -10.76
C TYR A 318 -6.62 14.86 -11.14
N PHE A 319 -7.09 14.01 -12.06
CA PHE A 319 -6.32 12.86 -12.54
C PHE A 319 -5.06 13.31 -13.28
N GLY A 320 -5.18 14.28 -14.19
CA GLY A 320 -4.06 14.80 -14.98
C GLY A 320 -2.97 15.43 -14.11
N ALA A 321 -3.34 16.32 -13.20
CA ALA A 321 -2.40 16.99 -12.31
C ALA A 321 -1.74 16.00 -11.34
N SER A 322 -2.48 15.01 -10.83
CA SER A 322 -1.92 13.96 -9.97
C SER A 322 -0.88 13.10 -10.71
N ILE A 323 -1.18 12.70 -11.96
CA ILE A 323 -0.26 11.93 -12.82
C ILE A 323 1.01 12.73 -13.12
N VAL A 324 0.87 14.00 -13.51
CA VAL A 324 2.03 14.87 -13.79
C VAL A 324 2.89 15.06 -12.53
N THR A 325 2.25 15.34 -11.39
CA THR A 325 2.94 15.56 -10.11
C THR A 325 3.68 14.30 -9.65
N ALA A 326 3.07 13.12 -9.78
CA ALA A 326 3.73 11.86 -9.49
C ALA A 326 4.99 11.65 -10.36
N GLY A 327 4.95 12.06 -11.63
CA GLY A 327 6.10 12.06 -12.53
C GLY A 327 7.24 12.96 -12.03
N ILE A 328 6.89 14.19 -11.62
CA ILE A 328 7.84 15.16 -11.05
C ILE A 328 8.46 14.63 -9.76
N VAL A 329 7.64 14.14 -8.82
CA VAL A 329 8.10 13.53 -7.56
C VAL A 329 9.06 12.39 -7.83
N LEU A 330 8.69 11.46 -8.72
CA LEU A 330 9.53 10.31 -9.04
C LEU A 330 10.87 10.75 -9.68
N PHE A 331 10.85 11.74 -10.56
CA PHE A 331 12.05 12.30 -11.15
C PHE A 331 12.99 12.87 -10.09
N ILE A 332 12.47 13.72 -9.19
CA ILE A 332 13.24 14.31 -8.09
C ILE A 332 13.79 13.21 -7.18
N VAL A 333 12.98 12.22 -6.78
CA VAL A 333 13.43 11.08 -5.96
C VAL A 333 14.61 10.35 -6.61
N LYS A 334 14.53 10.06 -7.92
CA LYS A 334 15.63 9.38 -8.63
C LYS A 334 16.90 10.21 -8.67
N ILE A 335 16.79 11.53 -8.82
CA ILE A 335 17.94 12.44 -8.74
C ILE A 335 18.52 12.46 -7.33
N THR A 336 17.68 12.67 -6.31
CA THR A 336 18.11 12.73 -4.91
C THR A 336 18.85 11.45 -4.51
N ILE A 337 18.31 10.27 -4.85
CA ILE A 337 18.97 8.99 -4.55
C ILE A 337 20.33 8.87 -5.26
N ARG A 338 20.45 9.33 -6.51
CA ARG A 338 21.74 9.33 -7.24
C ARG A 338 22.76 10.25 -6.58
N ILE A 339 22.35 11.46 -6.20
CA ILE A 339 23.20 12.43 -5.52
C ILE A 339 23.64 11.91 -4.16
N THR A 340 22.72 11.40 -3.34
CA THR A 340 23.06 10.86 -2.01
C THR A 340 24.05 9.70 -2.10
N LYS A 341 23.92 8.81 -3.11
CA LYS A 341 24.90 7.74 -3.33
C LYS A 341 26.27 8.28 -3.74
N ALA A 342 26.33 9.26 -4.63
CA ALA A 342 27.58 9.89 -5.03
C ALA A 342 28.27 10.57 -3.83
N LEU A 343 27.51 11.33 -3.03
CA LEU A 343 28.01 11.96 -1.80
C LEU A 343 28.51 10.92 -0.80
N ALA A 344 27.78 9.82 -0.57
CA ALA A 344 28.22 8.77 0.35
C ALA A 344 29.57 8.13 -0.07
N VAL A 345 29.81 7.98 -1.37
CA VAL A 345 31.11 7.50 -1.89
C VAL A 345 32.21 8.52 -1.61
N ILE A 346 31.95 9.81 -1.82
CA ILE A 346 32.91 10.90 -1.54
C ILE A 346 33.21 10.98 -0.04
N THR A 347 32.18 11.01 0.81
CA THR A 347 32.32 11.03 2.27
C THR A 347 33.09 9.82 2.79
N LYS A 348 32.84 8.63 2.25
CA LYS A 348 33.60 7.43 2.61
C LYS A 348 35.09 7.56 2.26
N LYS A 349 35.42 8.12 1.08
CA LYS A 349 36.81 8.39 0.67
C LYS A 349 37.50 9.46 1.53
N LEU A 350 36.74 10.42 2.06
CA LEU A 350 37.27 11.50 2.91
C LEU A 350 37.46 11.07 4.38
N LEU A 351 36.56 10.24 4.91
CA LEU A 351 36.56 9.85 6.33
C LEU A 351 37.34 8.56 6.63
N ILE A 352 37.51 7.68 5.64
CA ILE A 352 38.28 6.45 5.80
C ILE A 352 39.56 6.59 5.01
N LYS A 353 40.67 6.86 5.71
CA LYS A 353 42.02 6.74 5.14
C LYS A 353 42.26 5.25 4.91
N ASN A 354 42.46 4.85 3.66
CA ASN A 354 42.87 3.48 3.32
C ASN A 354 44.19 3.13 3.99
#